data_AF-C0D7D6-F1
#
_entry.id   AF-C0D7D6-F1
#
_cell.length_a   1.000
_cell.length_b   1.000
_cell.length_c   1.000
_cell.angle_alpha   90.00
_cell.angle_beta   90.00
_cell.angle_gamma   90.00
#
_symmetry.space_group_name_H-M   'P 1'
#
loop_
_entity.id
_entity.type
_entity.pdbx_description
1 polymer ?
#
loop_
_entity_poly.entity_id
_entity_poly.type
_entity_poly.pdbx_seq_one_letter_code
_entity_poly.pdbx_strand_id
1 'polypeptide(L)'
;MKREPRLQFTDAERADPELEKPIRKAEKAAAKADAAQTKIPKKTVKVKERAVDLTTGKVTTRLRFEEIDKKKPPSKLTHTLRDAPGNTVAGALHREIAKSEDENVGVESAHKLEKAAETGGRFIQSARRSHQLKPYRKAAAAEHRLEKANVDALYHRSLRENPTSNPLSRWQQKRAIRKQYAAAKRTGQATTGTAKAAGGTARAAKTAV
;
A
#
# COMPACT_ATOMS: atom_id res chain seq x y z
N MET A 1 1.27 2.04 6.06
CA MET A 1 1.64 1.80 4.64
C MET A 1 3.02 2.39 4.44
N LYS A 2 3.89 1.76 3.66
CA LYS A 2 5.18 2.36 3.30
C LYS A 2 4.94 3.29 2.11
N ARG A 3 5.33 4.57 2.23
CA ARG A 3 5.17 5.58 1.18
C ARG A 3 6.23 5.37 0.11
N GLU A 4 5.91 5.62 -1.15
CA GLU A 4 6.94 5.62 -2.19
C GLU A 4 7.89 6.82 -2.04
N PRO A 5 9.18 6.63 -2.36
CA PRO A 5 10.15 7.71 -2.46
C PRO A 5 9.75 8.68 -3.59
N ARG A 6 9.80 10.00 -3.32
CA ARG A 6 9.63 11.01 -4.36
C ARG A 6 10.94 11.22 -5.09
N LEU A 7 11.00 10.82 -6.36
CA LEU A 7 12.15 11.10 -7.21
C LEU A 7 12.24 12.61 -7.47
N GLN A 8 13.42 13.17 -7.25
CA GLN A 8 13.74 14.55 -7.61
C GLN A 8 14.44 14.52 -8.96
N PHE A 9 13.80 15.11 -9.98
CA PHE A 9 14.39 15.26 -11.32
C PHE A 9 15.08 16.61 -11.41
N THR A 10 16.24 16.63 -12.04
CA THR A 10 17.01 17.86 -12.31
C THR A 10 16.36 18.67 -13.43
N ASP A 11 16.58 19.98 -13.46
CA ASP A 11 15.98 20.86 -14.47
C ASP A 11 16.47 20.52 -15.89
N ALA A 12 17.70 20.01 -16.03
CA ALA A 12 18.23 19.49 -17.29
C ALA A 12 17.40 18.30 -17.82
N GLU A 13 17.00 17.36 -16.93
CA GLU A 13 16.17 16.22 -17.33
C GLU A 13 14.73 16.63 -17.67
N ARG A 14 14.24 17.76 -17.13
CA ARG A 14 12.91 18.30 -17.44
C ARG A 14 12.87 19.03 -18.78
N ALA A 15 13.97 19.64 -19.19
CA ALA A 15 14.07 20.36 -20.46
C ALA A 15 14.16 19.42 -21.68
N ASP A 16 14.52 18.15 -21.48
CA ASP A 16 14.61 17.16 -22.55
C ASP A 16 13.20 16.73 -23.02
N PRO A 17 12.84 16.90 -24.30
CA PRO A 17 11.49 16.61 -24.80
C PRO A 17 11.10 15.12 -24.74
N GLU A 18 12.09 14.21 -24.73
CA GLU A 18 11.86 12.77 -24.60
C GLU A 18 11.58 12.33 -23.15
N LEU A 19 12.16 13.03 -22.17
CA LEU A 19 12.03 12.73 -20.74
C LEU A 19 10.92 13.55 -20.07
N GLU A 20 10.53 14.68 -20.66
CA GLU A 20 9.47 15.55 -20.17
C GLU A 20 8.15 14.79 -19.92
N LYS A 21 7.73 13.93 -20.86
CA LYS A 21 6.48 13.16 -20.73
C LYS A 21 6.55 12.12 -19.59
N PRO A 22 7.58 11.26 -19.49
CA PRO A 22 7.77 10.38 -18.33
C PRO A 22 7.85 11.11 -16.99
N ILE A 23 8.59 12.23 -16.92
CA ILE A 23 8.77 13.01 -15.68
C ILE A 23 7.45 13.63 -15.23
N ARG A 24 6.72 14.28 -16.14
CA ARG A 24 5.38 14.82 -15.84
C ARG A 24 4.41 13.74 -15.35
N LYS A 25 4.53 12.50 -15.85
CA LYS A 25 3.70 11.37 -15.36
C LYS A 25 4.10 10.99 -13.93
N ALA A 26 5.38 10.96 -13.60
CA ALA A 26 5.87 10.70 -12.25
C ALA A 26 5.43 11.79 -11.27
N GLU A 27 5.56 13.07 -11.63
CA GLU A 27 5.12 14.20 -10.81
C GLU A 27 3.59 14.20 -10.58
N LYS A 28 2.81 13.99 -11.64
CA LYS A 28 1.34 13.84 -11.52
C LYS A 28 0.95 12.63 -10.67
N ALA A 29 1.71 11.54 -10.74
CA ALA A 29 1.48 10.37 -9.89
C ALA A 29 1.82 10.66 -8.43
N ALA A 30 2.87 11.44 -8.16
CA ALA A 30 3.25 11.86 -6.81
C ALA A 30 2.16 12.74 -6.19
N ALA A 31 1.70 13.76 -6.92
CA ALA A 31 0.59 14.61 -6.47
C ALA A 31 -0.70 13.80 -6.20
N LYS A 32 -0.99 12.78 -7.01
CA LYS A 32 -2.14 11.88 -6.79
C LYS A 32 -1.95 10.97 -5.58
N ALA A 33 -0.73 10.48 -5.32
CA ALA A 33 -0.42 9.69 -4.14
C ALA A 33 -0.60 10.54 -2.87
N ASP A 34 -0.12 11.78 -2.88
CA ASP A 34 -0.29 12.72 -1.78
C ASP A 34 -1.76 13.05 -1.52
N ALA A 35 -2.51 13.37 -2.58
CA ALA A 35 -3.94 13.64 -2.47
C ALA A 35 -4.76 12.41 -2.06
N ALA A 36 -4.28 11.19 -2.33
CA ALA A 36 -4.92 9.97 -1.85
C ALA A 36 -4.58 9.68 -0.39
N GLN A 37 -3.37 10.04 0.04
CA GLN A 37 -2.92 9.90 1.42
C GLN A 37 -3.65 10.86 2.36
N THR A 38 -3.90 12.10 1.94
CA THR A 38 -4.69 13.07 2.72
C THR A 38 -6.15 12.64 2.91
N LYS A 39 -6.68 11.80 2.02
CA LYS A 39 -8.04 11.23 2.10
C LYS A 39 -8.13 10.02 3.04
N ILE A 40 -7.02 9.56 3.61
CA ILE A 40 -7.05 8.50 4.62
C ILE A 40 -7.65 9.08 5.90
N PRO A 41 -8.67 8.43 6.48
CA PRO A 41 -9.24 8.88 7.75
C PRO A 41 -8.16 8.92 8.84
N LYS A 42 -7.93 10.11 9.41
CA LYS A 42 -6.99 10.28 10.52
C LYS A 42 -7.68 10.05 11.87
N LYS A 43 -6.91 9.69 12.89
CA LYS A 43 -7.32 9.63 14.29
C LYS A 43 -6.37 10.50 15.10
N THR A 44 -6.91 11.37 15.93
CA THR A 44 -6.14 12.09 16.94
C THR A 44 -5.72 11.12 18.04
N VAL A 45 -4.41 10.98 18.23
CA VAL A 45 -3.78 10.18 19.29
C VAL A 45 -3.08 11.13 20.24
N LYS A 46 -3.32 10.95 21.54
CA LYS A 46 -2.65 11.70 22.60
C LYS A 46 -1.23 11.16 22.75
N VAL A 47 -0.22 12.00 22.53
CA VAL A 47 1.19 11.67 22.75
C VAL A 47 1.74 12.54 23.86
N LYS A 48 2.47 11.92 24.79
CA LYS A 48 3.15 12.61 25.89
C LYS A 48 4.52 13.05 25.41
N GLU A 49 4.74 14.35 25.30
CA GLU A 49 6.08 14.92 25.14
C GLU A 49 6.65 15.24 26.52
N ARG A 50 7.84 14.70 26.79
CA ARG A 50 8.63 15.10 27.94
C ARG A 50 9.67 16.10 27.45
N ALA A 51 9.51 17.36 27.85
CA ALA A 51 10.51 18.39 27.64
C ALA A 51 11.29 18.57 28.96
N VAL A 52 12.61 18.49 28.87
CA VAL A 52 13.50 18.74 30.02
C VAL A 52 14.07 20.13 29.85
N ASP A 53 13.74 21.05 30.74
CA ASP A 53 14.34 22.39 30.72
C ASP A 53 15.78 22.29 31.22
N LEU A 54 16.74 22.44 30.29
CA LEU A 54 18.18 22.27 30.53
C LEU A 54 18.74 23.22 31.60
N THR A 55 18.06 24.33 31.87
CA THR A 55 18.44 25.34 32.86
C THR A 55 17.94 25.06 34.28
N THR A 56 16.86 24.29 34.43
CA THR A 56 16.19 24.06 35.73
C THR A 56 16.06 22.58 36.08
N GLY A 57 16.41 21.67 35.17
CA GLY A 57 16.30 20.22 35.35
C GLY A 57 14.86 19.71 35.50
N LYS A 58 13.86 20.59 35.41
CA LYS A 58 12.45 20.24 35.56
C LYS A 58 11.95 19.55 34.29
N VAL A 59 11.40 18.36 34.47
CA VAL A 59 10.76 17.60 33.40
C VAL A 59 9.30 18.05 33.31
N THR A 60 8.97 18.83 32.28
CA THR A 60 7.58 19.15 31.96
C THR A 60 7.03 18.10 31.00
N THR A 61 5.88 17.50 31.34
CA THR A 61 5.17 16.59 30.45
C THR A 61 4.01 17.33 29.81
N ARG A 62 4.09 17.63 28.52
CA ARG A 62 2.98 18.22 27.75
C ARG A 62 2.28 17.13 26.95
N LEU A 63 0.94 17.18 26.93
CA LEU A 63 0.14 16.30 26.10
C LEU A 63 -0.09 16.99 24.75
N ARG A 64 0.51 16.46 23.69
CA ARG A 64 0.20 16.88 22.32
C ARG A 64 -0.78 15.91 21.67
N PHE A 65 -1.67 16.43 20.84
CA PHE A 65 -2.58 15.62 20.04
C PHE A 65 -1.99 15.48 18.64
N GLU A 66 -1.52 14.29 18.29
CA GLU A 66 -1.00 13.99 16.96
C GLU A 66 -2.08 13.32 16.11
N GLU A 67 -2.30 13.82 14.89
CA GLU A 67 -3.16 13.14 13.93
C GLU A 67 -2.40 12.00 13.24
N ILE A 68 -2.72 10.76 13.61
CA ILE A 68 -2.14 9.55 13.01
C ILE A 68 -3.16 8.94 12.04
N ASP A 69 -2.71 8.52 10.85
CA ASP A 69 -3.53 7.74 9.91
C ASP A 69 -4.17 6.54 10.62
N LYS A 70 -5.50 6.38 10.53
CA LYS A 70 -6.17 5.22 11.14
C LYS A 70 -5.57 3.93 10.56
N LYS A 71 -5.29 2.96 11.42
CA LYS A 71 -4.85 1.63 10.98
C LYS A 71 -5.98 0.98 10.16
N LYS A 72 -5.62 0.25 9.11
CA LYS A 72 -6.56 -0.52 8.29
C LYS A 72 -7.39 -1.45 9.21
N PRO A 73 -8.72 -1.54 9.03
CA PRO A 73 -9.51 -2.47 9.82
C PRO A 73 -8.98 -3.90 9.64
N PRO A 74 -8.95 -4.72 10.71
CA PRO A 74 -8.33 -6.04 10.71
C PRO A 74 -8.90 -6.95 9.61
N SER A 75 -8.10 -7.89 9.11
CA SER A 75 -8.50 -8.81 8.02
C SER A 75 -9.51 -9.83 8.51
N LYS A 76 -10.35 -10.41 7.63
CA LYS A 76 -11.22 -11.55 8.02
C LYS A 76 -10.37 -12.80 8.28
N LEU A 77 -9.24 -12.92 7.58
CA LEU A 77 -8.29 -14.02 7.73
C LEU A 77 -7.54 -14.00 9.08
N THR A 78 -7.48 -12.84 9.75
CA THR A 78 -6.89 -12.77 11.09
C THR A 78 -7.86 -13.24 12.17
N HIS A 79 -9.16 -13.28 11.88
CA HIS A 79 -10.18 -13.83 12.78
C HIS A 79 -10.28 -15.35 12.66
N THR A 80 -10.15 -15.91 11.46
CA THR A 80 -10.27 -17.37 11.26
C THR A 80 -9.23 -18.19 12.02
N LEU A 81 -8.05 -17.62 12.31
CA LEU A 81 -7.04 -18.27 13.17
C LEU A 81 -7.29 -18.08 14.67
N ARG A 82 -8.02 -17.03 15.06
CA ARG A 82 -8.28 -16.67 16.46
C ARG A 82 -9.58 -17.29 16.99
N ASP A 83 -10.57 -17.41 16.11
CA ASP A 83 -11.93 -17.88 16.41
C ASP A 83 -12.16 -19.34 15.94
N ALA A 84 -11.11 -20.01 15.44
CA ALA A 84 -11.16 -21.40 14.98
C ALA A 84 -11.81 -22.38 15.99
N PRO A 85 -11.51 -22.36 17.31
CA PRO A 85 -12.08 -23.33 18.23
C PRO A 85 -13.56 -23.08 18.57
N GLY A 86 -14.07 -21.85 18.41
CA GLY A 86 -15.48 -21.53 18.70
C GLY A 86 -16.44 -21.87 17.56
N ASN A 87 -16.00 -21.72 16.31
CA ASN A 87 -16.85 -21.96 15.14
C ASN A 87 -17.10 -23.44 14.85
N THR A 88 -16.24 -24.35 15.32
CA THR A 88 -16.44 -25.80 15.18
C THR A 88 -17.58 -26.31 16.04
N VAL A 89 -17.77 -25.74 17.24
CA VAL A 89 -18.87 -26.12 18.15
C VAL A 89 -20.21 -25.64 17.61
N ALA A 90 -20.27 -24.39 17.12
CA ALA A 90 -21.47 -23.88 16.47
C ALA A 90 -21.83 -24.72 15.22
N GLY A 91 -20.84 -25.10 14.40
CA GLY A 91 -21.05 -25.95 13.23
C GLY A 91 -21.54 -27.37 13.57
N ALA A 92 -21.11 -27.93 14.69
CA ALA A 92 -21.62 -29.23 15.18
C ALA A 92 -23.07 -29.12 15.65
N LEU A 93 -23.42 -28.07 16.40
CA LEU A 93 -24.79 -27.81 16.82
C LEU A 93 -25.74 -27.65 15.64
N HIS A 94 -25.33 -26.89 14.61
CA HIS A 94 -26.11 -26.74 13.37
C HIS A 94 -26.28 -28.07 12.61
N ARG A 95 -25.32 -28.98 12.69
CA ARG A 95 -25.36 -30.28 11.99
C ARG A 95 -26.25 -31.29 12.72
N GLU A 96 -26.33 -31.22 14.05
CA GLU A 96 -27.23 -32.03 14.87
C GLU A 96 -28.69 -31.61 14.63
N ILE A 97 -28.94 -30.30 14.66
CA ILE A 97 -30.26 -29.71 14.46
C ILE A 97 -30.77 -29.99 13.03
N ALA A 98 -29.91 -29.85 12.01
CA ALA A 98 -30.28 -30.13 10.61
C ALA A 98 -30.67 -31.60 10.35
N LYS A 99 -30.20 -32.56 11.15
CA LYS A 99 -30.59 -33.97 11.02
C LYS A 99 -31.97 -34.27 11.59
N SER A 100 -32.44 -33.45 12.54
CA SER A 100 -33.78 -33.58 13.14
C SER A 100 -34.86 -32.75 12.41
N GLU A 101 -34.49 -32.00 11.36
CA GLU A 101 -35.34 -30.98 10.71
C GLU A 101 -36.07 -31.44 9.43
N ASP A 102 -35.69 -32.57 8.80
CA ASP A 102 -36.27 -33.04 7.52
C ASP A 102 -37.77 -33.41 7.61
N GLU A 103 -38.36 -33.51 8.81
CA GLU A 103 -39.76 -33.92 9.02
C GLU A 103 -40.73 -32.76 9.37
N ASN A 104 -40.27 -31.50 9.49
CA ASN A 104 -41.14 -30.40 9.92
C ASN A 104 -41.01 -29.10 9.09
N VAL A 105 -41.96 -28.92 8.17
CA VAL A 105 -42.06 -27.80 7.21
C VAL A 105 -42.16 -26.41 7.90
N GLY A 106 -42.63 -26.35 9.15
CA GLY A 106 -42.70 -25.11 9.93
C GLY A 106 -41.32 -24.59 10.36
N VAL A 107 -40.38 -25.50 10.66
CA VAL A 107 -39.02 -25.17 11.11
C VAL A 107 -38.13 -24.76 9.93
N GLU A 108 -38.33 -25.36 8.75
CA GLU A 108 -37.65 -24.93 7.53
C GLU A 108 -37.86 -23.44 7.22
N SER A 109 -39.08 -22.92 7.46
CA SER A 109 -39.42 -21.53 7.18
C SER A 109 -38.68 -20.57 8.12
N ALA A 110 -38.58 -20.92 9.42
CA ALA A 110 -37.82 -20.19 10.41
C ALA A 110 -36.30 -20.23 10.12
N HIS A 111 -35.77 -21.38 9.71
CA HIS A 111 -34.36 -21.54 9.35
C HIS A 111 -34.02 -20.76 8.05
N LYS A 112 -34.93 -20.72 7.06
CA LYS A 112 -34.77 -19.87 5.87
C LYS A 112 -34.77 -18.38 6.24
N LEU A 113 -35.63 -17.95 7.16
CA LEU A 113 -35.64 -16.58 7.69
C LEU A 113 -34.37 -16.26 8.48
N GLU A 114 -33.84 -17.19 9.27
CA GLU A 114 -32.58 -17.02 10.00
C GLU A 114 -31.39 -16.88 9.05
N LYS A 115 -31.28 -17.77 8.05
CA LYS A 115 -30.27 -17.65 6.99
C LYS A 115 -30.40 -16.33 6.23
N ALA A 116 -31.61 -15.87 5.93
CA ALA A 116 -31.84 -14.58 5.28
C ALA A 116 -31.44 -13.39 6.16
N ALA A 117 -31.76 -13.42 7.45
CA ALA A 117 -31.38 -12.39 8.42
C ALA A 117 -29.85 -12.34 8.63
N GLU A 118 -29.21 -13.51 8.77
CA GLU A 118 -27.77 -13.61 8.93
C GLU A 118 -27.02 -13.16 7.66
N THR A 119 -27.49 -13.56 6.48
CA THR A 119 -26.93 -13.09 5.21
C THR A 119 -27.13 -11.59 5.00
N GLY A 120 -28.28 -11.05 5.40
CA GLY A 120 -28.57 -9.61 5.42
C GLY A 120 -27.61 -8.81 6.32
N GLY A 121 -27.38 -9.27 7.55
CA GLY A 121 -26.43 -8.65 8.48
C GLY A 121 -24.99 -8.71 7.97
N ARG A 122 -24.55 -9.87 7.43
CA ARG A 122 -23.22 -10.05 6.83
C ARG A 122 -23.02 -9.12 5.62
N PHE A 123 -24.05 -8.92 4.81
CA PHE A 123 -24.01 -8.01 3.67
C PHE A 123 -23.77 -6.56 4.11
N ILE A 124 -24.55 -6.04 5.06
CA ILE A 124 -24.40 -4.67 5.58
C ILE A 124 -23.00 -4.45 6.18
N GLN A 125 -22.52 -5.39 6.99
CA GLN A 125 -21.18 -5.31 7.57
C GLN A 125 -20.10 -5.32 6.48
N SER A 126 -20.27 -6.15 5.44
CA SER A 126 -19.34 -6.20 4.31
C SER A 126 -19.35 -4.90 3.50
N ALA A 127 -20.51 -4.30 3.27
CA ALA A 127 -20.68 -3.04 2.55
C ALA A 127 -20.01 -1.90 3.32
N ARG A 128 -20.28 -1.79 4.63
CA ARG A 128 -19.65 -0.80 5.53
C ARG A 128 -18.12 -0.95 5.54
N ARG A 129 -17.62 -2.18 5.66
CA ARG A 129 -16.18 -2.46 5.64
C ARG A 129 -15.56 -2.16 4.28
N SER A 130 -16.26 -2.49 3.19
CA SER A 130 -15.80 -2.18 1.83
C SER A 130 -15.58 -0.67 1.69
N HIS A 131 -16.54 0.13 2.18
CA HIS A 131 -16.48 1.58 2.16
C HIS A 131 -15.32 2.13 3.01
N GLN A 132 -15.14 1.62 4.23
CA GLN A 132 -13.99 1.97 5.09
C GLN A 132 -12.64 1.62 4.45
N LEU A 133 -12.58 0.56 3.64
CA LEU A 133 -11.36 0.13 2.96
C LEU A 133 -11.09 0.90 1.64
N LYS A 134 -12.09 1.57 1.05
CA LYS A 134 -11.94 2.36 -0.19
C LYS A 134 -10.78 3.37 -0.13
N PRO A 135 -10.65 4.24 0.89
CA PRO A 135 -9.55 5.22 0.93
C PRO A 135 -8.17 4.54 0.96
N TYR A 136 -8.01 3.47 1.74
CA TYR A 136 -6.75 2.72 1.79
C TYR A 136 -6.42 2.05 0.46
N ARG A 137 -7.43 1.47 -0.23
CA ARG A 137 -7.23 0.88 -1.56
C ARG A 137 -6.82 1.93 -2.58
N LYS A 138 -7.45 3.12 -2.54
CA LYS A 138 -7.10 4.25 -3.43
C LYS A 138 -5.68 4.76 -3.16
N ALA A 139 -5.29 4.90 -1.90
CA ALA A 139 -3.92 5.27 -1.54
C ALA A 139 -2.90 4.24 -2.04
N ALA A 140 -3.13 2.95 -1.77
CA ALA A 140 -2.24 1.88 -2.27
C ALA A 140 -2.14 1.86 -3.80
N ALA A 141 -3.26 2.07 -4.51
CA ALA A 141 -3.26 2.13 -5.96
C ALA A 141 -2.52 3.36 -6.50
N ALA A 142 -2.59 4.51 -5.79
CA ALA A 142 -1.87 5.71 -6.15
C ALA A 142 -0.35 5.55 -5.92
N GLU A 143 0.05 4.96 -4.81
CA GLU A 143 1.46 4.60 -4.52
C GLU A 143 2.00 3.62 -5.58
N HIS A 144 1.25 2.59 -5.96
CA HIS A 144 1.67 1.67 -7.02
C HIS A 144 1.80 2.37 -8.40
N ARG A 145 0.94 3.36 -8.68
CA ARG A 145 1.05 4.18 -9.91
C ARG A 145 2.30 5.06 -9.87
N LEU A 146 2.63 5.60 -8.71
CA LEU A 146 3.86 6.37 -8.48
C LEU A 146 5.10 5.48 -8.67
N GLU A 147 5.13 4.29 -8.09
CA GLU A 147 6.22 3.31 -8.29
C GLU A 147 6.42 2.98 -9.77
N LYS A 148 5.34 2.69 -10.50
CA LYS A 148 5.43 2.41 -11.94
C LYS A 148 5.96 3.61 -12.71
N ALA A 149 5.47 4.81 -12.43
CA ALA A 149 5.91 6.02 -13.11
C ALA A 149 7.38 6.36 -12.80
N ASN A 150 7.82 6.14 -11.56
CA ASN A 150 9.21 6.30 -11.14
C ASN A 150 10.14 5.33 -11.89
N VAL A 151 9.78 4.05 -11.94
CA VAL A 151 10.53 3.04 -12.71
C VAL A 151 10.57 3.37 -14.20
N ASP A 152 9.45 3.82 -14.77
CA ASP A 152 9.38 4.18 -16.18
C ASP A 152 10.25 5.41 -16.48
N ALA A 153 10.25 6.44 -15.61
CA ALA A 153 11.12 7.60 -15.75
C ALA A 153 12.62 7.22 -15.69
N LEU A 154 13.00 6.35 -14.73
CA LEU A 154 14.36 5.82 -14.63
C LEU A 154 14.74 4.97 -15.85
N TYR A 155 13.80 4.20 -16.39
CA TYR A 155 14.02 3.42 -17.59
C TYR A 155 14.26 4.30 -18.82
N HIS A 156 13.46 5.33 -19.02
CA HIS A 156 13.67 6.28 -20.13
C HIS A 156 15.00 7.04 -20.00
N ARG A 157 15.38 7.42 -18.78
CA ARG A 157 16.73 7.96 -18.52
C ARG A 157 17.82 6.96 -18.92
N SER A 158 17.69 5.70 -18.54
CA SER A 158 18.68 4.66 -18.85
C SER A 158 18.78 4.34 -20.35
N LEU A 159 17.69 4.49 -21.11
CA LEU A 159 17.68 4.31 -22.57
C LEU A 159 18.45 5.41 -23.29
N ARG A 160 18.44 6.64 -22.75
CA ARG A 160 19.27 7.73 -23.27
C ARG A 160 20.75 7.45 -23.05
N GLU A 161 21.12 7.00 -21.85
CA GLU A 161 22.51 6.72 -21.50
C GLU A 161 23.04 5.45 -22.23
N ASN A 162 22.18 4.45 -22.44
CA ASN A 162 22.51 3.21 -23.15
C ASN A 162 21.35 2.79 -24.06
N PRO A 163 21.38 3.20 -25.33
CA PRO A 163 20.38 2.76 -26.29
C PRO A 163 20.54 1.26 -26.55
N THR A 164 19.45 0.49 -26.40
CA THR A 164 19.43 -0.94 -26.71
C THR A 164 18.39 -1.20 -27.80
N SER A 165 18.81 -1.81 -28.91
CA SER A 165 17.95 -2.12 -30.06
C SER A 165 17.13 -3.40 -29.85
N ASN A 166 17.67 -4.38 -29.12
CA ASN A 166 17.04 -5.69 -28.92
C ASN A 166 15.91 -5.64 -27.86
N PRO A 167 14.67 -6.10 -28.18
CA PRO A 167 13.57 -6.15 -27.23
C PRO A 167 13.85 -6.96 -25.95
N LEU A 168 14.64 -8.04 -26.03
CA LEU A 168 15.01 -8.85 -24.86
C LEU A 168 15.90 -8.07 -23.89
N SER A 169 16.88 -7.35 -24.43
CA SER A 169 17.77 -6.47 -23.65
C SER A 169 16.97 -5.36 -22.95
N ARG A 170 16.01 -4.75 -23.66
CA ARG A 170 15.10 -3.74 -23.08
C ARG A 170 14.30 -4.28 -21.92
N TRP A 171 13.80 -5.52 -22.04
CA TRP A 171 13.09 -6.19 -20.95
C TRP A 171 14.00 -6.47 -19.75
N GLN A 172 15.22 -6.96 -19.99
CA GLN A 172 16.22 -7.19 -18.94
C GLN A 172 16.60 -5.89 -18.22
N GLN A 173 16.86 -4.82 -18.96
CA GLN A 173 17.17 -3.48 -18.44
C GLN A 173 16.03 -2.98 -17.54
N LYS A 174 14.78 -3.04 -18.02
CA LYS A 174 13.62 -2.65 -17.22
C LYS A 174 13.44 -3.51 -15.97
N ARG A 175 13.73 -4.82 -16.05
CA ARG A 175 13.68 -5.73 -14.90
C ARG A 175 14.79 -5.43 -13.88
N ALA A 176 16.00 -5.09 -14.33
CA ALA A 176 17.11 -4.71 -13.47
C ALA A 176 16.80 -3.41 -12.70
N ILE A 177 16.26 -2.40 -13.38
CA ILE A 177 15.85 -1.13 -12.77
C ILE A 177 14.77 -1.35 -11.71
N ARG A 178 13.78 -2.21 -11.99
CA ARG A 178 12.76 -2.59 -10.98
C ARG A 178 13.37 -3.22 -9.74
N LYS A 179 14.34 -4.12 -9.89
CA LYS A 179 15.04 -4.75 -8.76
C LYS A 179 15.82 -3.72 -7.94
N GLN A 180 16.54 -2.83 -8.60
CA GLN A 180 17.31 -1.77 -7.93
C GLN A 180 16.41 -0.77 -7.22
N TYR A 181 15.31 -0.35 -7.84
CA TYR A 181 14.32 0.51 -7.22
C TYR A 181 13.72 -0.16 -5.97
N ALA A 182 13.34 -1.44 -6.06
CA ALA A 182 12.83 -2.19 -4.92
C ALA A 182 13.87 -2.34 -3.79
N ALA A 183 15.15 -2.55 -4.12
CA ALA A 183 16.24 -2.59 -3.15
C ALA A 183 16.44 -1.21 -2.48
N ALA A 184 16.50 -0.14 -3.27
CA ALA A 184 16.66 1.23 -2.78
C ALA A 184 15.45 1.68 -1.92
N LYS A 185 14.24 1.20 -2.25
CA LYS A 185 13.03 1.41 -1.45
C LYS A 185 13.11 0.72 -0.09
N ARG A 186 13.73 -0.47 -0.01
CA ARG A 186 13.93 -1.19 1.25
C ARG A 186 14.96 -0.49 2.14
N THR A 187 16.00 0.08 1.55
CA THR A 187 17.07 0.79 2.28
C THR A 187 16.76 2.26 2.56
N GLY A 188 15.65 2.80 2.04
CA GLY A 188 15.28 4.21 2.21
C GLY A 188 16.09 5.19 1.35
N GLN A 189 16.97 4.71 0.47
CA GLN A 189 17.87 5.52 -0.37
C GLN A 189 17.35 5.76 -1.80
N ALA A 190 16.08 5.48 -2.07
CA ALA A 190 15.55 5.54 -3.43
C ALA A 190 15.44 6.96 -4.04
N THR A 191 15.61 8.02 -3.26
CA THR A 191 15.62 9.41 -3.78
C THR A 191 17.00 9.81 -4.31
N THR A 192 18.10 9.35 -3.70
CA THR A 192 19.49 9.71 -4.04
C THR A 192 20.27 8.59 -4.71
N GLY A 193 20.01 7.33 -4.33
CA GLY A 193 20.77 6.17 -4.82
C GLY A 193 20.35 5.69 -6.21
N THR A 194 19.07 5.83 -6.59
CA THR A 194 18.56 5.32 -7.87
C THR A 194 19.03 6.14 -9.07
N ALA A 195 19.24 7.46 -8.88
CA ALA A 195 19.85 8.33 -9.88
C ALA A 195 21.33 7.98 -10.14
N LYS A 196 22.07 7.56 -9.10
CA LYS A 196 23.46 7.08 -9.22
C LYS A 196 23.56 5.64 -9.76
N ALA A 197 22.64 4.76 -9.39
CA ALA A 197 22.66 3.35 -9.81
C ALA A 197 22.30 3.16 -11.29
N ALA A 198 21.40 4.00 -11.83
CA ALA A 198 21.10 4.02 -13.26
C ALA A 198 22.34 4.36 -14.11
N GLY A 199 23.10 5.39 -13.72
CA GLY A 199 24.36 5.75 -14.40
C GLY A 199 25.54 4.82 -14.08
N GLY A 200 25.56 4.18 -12.90
CA GLY A 200 26.61 3.25 -12.50
C GLY A 200 26.51 1.88 -13.16
N THR A 201 25.29 1.37 -13.41
CA THR A 201 25.11 0.10 -14.12
C THR A 201 25.40 0.20 -15.62
N ALA A 202 25.22 1.38 -16.21
CA ALA A 202 25.70 1.72 -17.54
C ALA A 202 27.24 1.60 -17.67
N ARG A 203 27.97 2.09 -16.66
CA ARG A 203 29.44 2.05 -16.64
C ARG A 203 29.98 0.65 -16.38
N ALA A 204 29.36 -0.12 -15.48
CA ALA A 204 29.76 -1.49 -15.20
C ALA A 204 29.53 -2.44 -16.41
N ALA A 205 28.51 -2.18 -17.23
CA ALA A 205 28.30 -2.94 -18.47
C ALA A 205 29.34 -2.62 -19.56
N LYS A 206 29.93 -1.41 -19.57
CA LYS A 206 31.00 -1.01 -20.50
C LYS A 206 32.40 -1.51 -20.09
N THR A 207 32.58 -1.98 -18.86
CA THR A 207 33.86 -2.53 -18.37
C THR A 207 33.92 -4.06 -18.44
N ALA A 208 32.83 -4.71 -18.86
CA ALA A 208 32.72 -6.15 -19.01
C ALA A 208 32.69 -6.62 -20.48
N VAL A 209 33.10 -5.74 -21.41
CA VAL A 209 33.37 -6.02 -22.83
C VAL A 209 34.83 -5.67 -23.08
#